data_AF-A0A2H0YTQ6-F1
#
_entry.id   AF-A0A2H0YTQ6-F1
#
_cell.length_a   1.000
_cell.length_b   1.000
_cell.length_c   1.000
_cell.angle_alpha   90.00
_cell.angle_beta   90.00
_cell.angle_gamma   90.00
#
_symmetry.space_group_name_H-M   'P 1'
#
loop_
_entity.id
_entity.type
_entity.pdbx_description
1 polymer ?
#
loop_
_entity_poly.entity_id
_entity_poly.type
_entity_poly.pdbx_seq_one_letter_code
_entity_poly.pdbx_strand_id
1 'polypeptide(L)'
;MEDQQKLSSIKQLIQSAEASLHSAKQMIDELTGDAPIVAESSTSLHESARELGSMVNDGSNRIINGLFEGQHMIGLDGKQYSVPANYA
;
A
#
# COMPACT_ATOMS: atom_id res chain seq x y z
N MET A 1 41.90 -12.50 3.75
CA MET A 1 40.85 -13.42 4.25
C MET A 1 40.02 -12.76 5.36
N GLU A 2 40.64 -12.05 6.31
CA GLU A 2 39.93 -11.31 7.37
C GLU A 2 38.94 -10.25 6.85
N ASP A 3 39.27 -9.51 5.79
CA ASP A 3 38.38 -8.45 5.28
C ASP A 3 37.10 -9.02 4.63
N GLN A 4 37.17 -10.22 4.04
CA GLN A 4 35.99 -10.89 3.51
C GLN A 4 35.05 -11.39 4.61
N GLN A 5 35.60 -11.84 5.74
CA GLN A 5 34.81 -12.22 6.90
C GLN A 5 34.12 -10.99 7.52
N LYS A 6 34.84 -9.88 7.68
CA LYS A 6 34.27 -8.61 8.15
C LYS A 6 33.14 -8.13 7.23
N LEU A 7 33.34 -8.20 5.90
CA LEU A 7 32.33 -7.79 4.93
C LEU A 7 31.08 -8.69 4.98
N SER A 8 31.26 -9.99 5.18
CA SER A 8 30.14 -10.93 5.39
C SER A 8 29.38 -10.60 6.68
N SER A 9 30.08 -10.33 7.77
CA SER A 9 29.46 -9.96 9.05
C SER A 9 28.67 -8.65 8.94
N ILE A 10 29.20 -7.65 8.23
CA ILE A 10 28.49 -6.39 7.98
C ILE A 10 27.21 -6.64 7.17
N LYS A 11 27.26 -7.47 6.12
CA LYS A 11 26.06 -7.83 5.34
C LYS A 11 24.99 -8.51 6.19
N GLN A 12 25.39 -9.44 7.06
CA GLN A 12 24.45 -10.12 7.96
C GLN A 12 23.83 -9.14 8.97
N LEU A 13 24.62 -8.20 9.49
CA LEU A 13 24.11 -7.15 10.38
C LEU A 13 23.08 -6.26 9.68
N ILE A 14 23.34 -5.87 8.42
CA ILE A 14 22.38 -5.08 7.63
C ILE A 14 21.08 -5.86 7.42
N GLN A 15 21.17 -7.12 6.98
CA GLN A 15 19.97 -7.96 6.78
C GLN A 15 19.16 -8.13 8.07
N SER A 16 19.83 -8.31 9.21
CA SER A 16 19.18 -8.41 10.51
C SER A 16 18.49 -7.09 10.91
N ALA A 17 19.11 -5.95 10.61
CA ALA A 17 18.52 -4.64 10.88
C ALA A 17 17.30 -4.38 10.00
N GLU A 18 17.37 -4.73 8.71
CA GLU A 18 16.24 -4.63 7.77
C GLU A 18 15.06 -5.49 8.22
N ALA A 19 15.31 -6.75 8.61
CA ALA A 19 14.27 -7.64 9.14
C ALA A 19 13.63 -7.06 10.42
N SER A 20 14.46 -6.50 11.32
CA SER A 20 14.00 -5.91 12.56
C SER A 20 13.15 -4.65 12.32
N LEU A 21 13.54 -3.81 11.36
CA LEU A 21 12.76 -2.64 10.94
C LEU A 21 11.43 -3.06 10.30
N HIS A 22 11.42 -4.13 9.52
CA HIS A 22 10.18 -4.68 8.94
C HIS A 22 9.20 -5.15 10.03
N SER A 23 9.68 -5.91 11.02
CA SER A 23 8.86 -6.32 12.16
C SER A 23 8.36 -5.14 12.99
N ALA A 24 9.19 -4.11 13.19
CA ALA A 24 8.77 -2.90 13.91
C ALA A 24 7.64 -2.16 13.17
N LYS A 25 7.69 -2.07 11.84
CA LYS A 25 6.60 -1.51 11.03
C LYS A 25 5.32 -2.30 11.20
N GLN A 26 5.39 -3.62 11.10
CA GLN A 26 4.22 -4.49 11.27
C GLN A 26 3.58 -4.32 12.65
N MET A 27 4.38 -4.21 13.71
CA MET A 27 3.85 -3.93 15.05
C MET A 27 3.19 -2.56 15.16
N ILE A 28 3.70 -1.54 14.47
CA ILE A 28 3.06 -0.22 14.41
C ILE A 28 1.70 -0.31 13.72
N ASP A 29 1.61 -1.05 12.61
CA ASP A 29 0.35 -1.25 11.88
C ASP A 29 -0.68 -1.98 12.78
N GLU A 30 -0.25 -3.03 13.49
CA GLU A 30 -1.10 -3.76 14.45
C GLU A 30 -1.58 -2.89 15.62
N LEU A 31 -0.72 -2.01 16.16
CA LEU A 31 -1.06 -1.15 17.30
C LEU A 31 -1.91 0.06 16.92
N THR A 32 -1.72 0.59 15.71
CA THR A 32 -2.47 1.75 15.22
C THR A 32 -3.87 1.33 14.74
N GLY A 33 -4.13 0.03 14.61
CA GLY A 33 -5.40 -0.51 14.11
C GLY A 33 -5.66 -0.18 12.64
N ASP A 34 -4.65 0.38 11.98
CA ASP A 34 -4.65 0.71 10.56
C ASP A 34 -4.27 -0.58 9.82
N ALA A 35 -5.26 -1.44 9.62
CA ALA A 35 -5.20 -2.41 8.52
C ALA A 35 -4.77 -1.61 7.28
N PRO A 36 -3.72 -2.03 6.55
CA PRO A 36 -2.87 -1.13 5.79
C PRO A 36 -3.69 -0.19 4.92
N ILE A 37 -3.97 1.01 5.42
CA ILE A 37 -4.25 2.13 4.55
C ILE A 37 -2.87 2.60 4.23
N VAL A 38 -2.42 2.18 3.06
CA VAL A 38 -1.16 2.60 2.48
C VAL A 38 -1.31 4.07 2.08
N ALA A 39 -1.37 4.95 3.08
CA ALA A 39 -1.13 6.37 3.00
C ALA A 39 0.33 6.53 3.44
N GLU A 40 1.26 6.86 2.56
CA GLU A 40 1.61 8.26 2.29
C GLU A 40 2.43 8.32 0.99
N SER A 41 1.92 7.70 -0.08
CA SER A 41 2.47 7.89 -1.42
C SER A 41 1.32 7.79 -2.40
N SER A 42 1.19 8.76 -3.30
CA SER A 42 0.19 8.71 -4.39
C SER A 42 0.23 7.38 -5.16
N THR A 43 1.41 6.73 -5.17
CA THR A 43 1.67 5.40 -5.72
C THR A 43 1.02 4.26 -4.94
N SER A 44 0.94 4.34 -3.62
CA SER A 44 0.41 3.26 -2.78
C SER A 44 -1.11 3.20 -2.76
N LEU A 45 -1.79 4.34 -2.84
CA LEU A 45 -3.25 4.37 -2.97
C LEU A 45 -3.73 3.68 -4.26
N HIS A 46 -2.96 3.78 -5.35
CA HIS A 46 -3.23 3.07 -6.59
C HIS A 46 -3.05 1.55 -6.44
N GLU A 47 -2.07 1.12 -5.66
CA GLU A 47 -1.81 -0.28 -5.38
C GLU A 47 -2.92 -0.88 -4.50
N SER A 48 -3.30 -0.18 -3.43
CA SER A 48 -4.43 -0.56 -2.58
C SER A 48 -5.76 -0.56 -3.34
N ALA A 49 -5.99 0.42 -4.23
CA ALA A 49 -7.19 0.45 -5.08
C ALA A 49 -7.24 -0.73 -6.06
N ARG A 50 -6.08 -1.24 -6.50
CA ARG A 50 -6.00 -2.45 -7.34
C ARG A 50 -6.24 -3.73 -6.55
N GLU A 51 -5.77 -3.81 -5.31
CA GLU A 51 -6.00 -4.98 -4.46
C GLU A 51 -7.45 -5.07 -3.96
N LEU A 52 -8.07 -3.93 -3.65
CA LEU A 52 -9.42 -3.87 -3.06
C LEU A 52 -10.54 -3.64 -4.08
N GLY A 53 -10.23 -3.06 -5.24
CA GLY A 53 -11.25 -2.76 -6.23
C GLY A 53 -11.69 -4.01 -7.01
N SER A 54 -12.90 -3.94 -7.57
CA SER A 54 -13.41 -4.89 -8.56
C SER A 54 -14.06 -4.15 -9.71
N MET A 55 -13.77 -4.59 -10.94
CA MET A 55 -14.41 -4.08 -12.16
C MET A 55 -15.19 -5.20 -12.82
N VAL A 56 -16.51 -5.04 -12.84
CA VAL A 56 -17.42 -5.98 -13.49
C VAL A 56 -18.08 -5.26 -14.66
N ASN A 57 -17.96 -5.83 -15.85
CA ASN A 57 -18.71 -5.40 -17.03
C ASN A 57 -19.93 -6.30 -17.16
N ASP A 58 -21.11 -5.74 -16.90
CA ASP A 58 -22.39 -6.40 -17.16
C ASP A 58 -23.01 -5.78 -18.42
N GLY A 59 -22.64 -6.35 -19.58
CA GLY A 59 -23.10 -5.87 -20.88
C GLY A 59 -22.72 -4.42 -21.17
N SER A 60 -23.71 -3.53 -21.25
CA SER A 60 -23.52 -2.09 -21.50
C SER A 60 -23.21 -1.28 -20.24
N ASN A 61 -23.24 -1.89 -19.05
CA ASN A 61 -23.05 -1.19 -17.78
C ASN A 61 -21.70 -1.59 -17.16
N ARG A 62 -20.87 -0.59 -16.85
CA ARG A 62 -19.56 -0.78 -16.23
C ARG A 62 -19.62 -0.36 -14.76
N ILE A 63 -19.47 -1.33 -13.86
CA ILE A 63 -19.39 -1.08 -12.42
C ILE A 63 -17.91 -0.97 -12.05
N ILE A 64 -17.53 0.16 -11.46
CA ILE A 64 -16.16 0.46 -11.04
C ILE A 64 -16.19 0.66 -9.52
N ASN A 65 -15.59 -0.26 -8.78
CA ASN A 65 -15.36 -0.11 -7.34
C ASN A 65 -13.91 0.33 -7.13
N GLY A 66 -13.69 1.27 -6.22
CA GLY A 66 -12.38 1.88 -5.98
C GLY A 66 -12.23 2.37 -4.54
N LEU A 67 -11.03 2.86 -4.22
CA LEU A 67 -10.74 3.41 -2.90
C LEU A 67 -11.14 4.89 -2.86
N PHE A 68 -11.90 5.29 -1.84
CA PHE A 68 -12.30 6.68 -1.64
C PHE A 68 -11.38 7.37 -0.64
N GLU A 69 -10.74 8.47 -1.07
CA GLU A 69 -9.74 9.21 -0.29
C GLU A 69 -10.34 10.46 0.40
N GLY A 70 -11.67 10.58 0.49
CA GLY A 70 -12.34 11.74 1.09
C GLY A 70 -12.61 12.91 0.13
N GLN A 71 -11.94 12.97 -1.02
CA GLN A 71 -12.23 13.97 -2.07
C GLN A 71 -12.50 13.35 -3.45
N HIS A 72 -11.77 12.29 -3.80
CA HIS A 72 -11.91 11.58 -5.06
C HIS A 72 -11.92 10.07 -4.80
N MET A 73 -12.57 9.32 -5.70
CA MET A 73 -12.51 7.85 -5.72
C MET A 73 -11.47 7.40 -6.74
N ILE A 74 -10.50 6.59 -6.34
CA ILE A 74 -9.49 6.00 -7.21
C ILE A 74 -9.97 4.61 -7.63
N GLY A 75 -10.25 4.43 -8.92
CA GLY A 75 -10.58 3.11 -9.48
C GLY A 75 -9.33 2.23 -9.65
N LEU A 76 -9.52 0.92 -9.86
CA LEU A 76 -8.42 -0.03 -10.15
C LEU A 76 -7.59 0.35 -11.38
N ASP A 77 -8.19 1.11 -12.29
CA ASP A 77 -7.53 1.63 -13.48
C ASP A 77 -6.64 2.85 -13.19
N GLY A 78 -6.51 3.24 -11.91
CA GLY A 78 -5.77 4.40 -11.46
C GLY A 78 -6.45 5.72 -11.82
N LYS A 79 -7.69 5.68 -12.30
CA LYS A 79 -8.42 6.89 -12.64
C LYS A 79 -9.10 7.44 -11.40
N GLN A 80 -9.02 8.75 -11.26
CA GLN A 80 -9.76 9.49 -10.24
C GLN A 80 -11.14 9.83 -10.77
N TYR A 81 -12.15 9.52 -9.96
CA TYR A 81 -13.55 9.81 -10.22
C TYR A 81 -14.03 10.81 -9.17
N SER A 82 -14.62 11.92 -9.63
CA SER A 82 -15.22 12.91 -8.72
C SER A 82 -16.47 12.34 -8.07
N VAL A 83 -16.58 12.50 -6.75
CA VAL A 83 -17.68 11.99 -5.94
C VAL A 83 -18.52 13.19 -5.46
N PRO A 84 -19.86 13.09 -5.39
CA PRO A 84 -20.69 14.20 -4.94
C PRO A 84 -20.34 14.70 -3.53
N ALA A 85 -20.54 15.99 -3.27
CA ALA A 85 -20.13 16.67 -2.04
C ALA A 85 -20.76 16.15 -0.72
N ASN A 86 -21.75 15.25 -0.80
CA ASN A 86 -22.44 14.68 0.36
C ASN A 86 -21.79 13.40 0.92
N TYR A 87 -20.61 13.02 0.40
CA TYR A 87 -19.90 11.78 0.76
C TYR A 87 -18.45 12.04 1.23
N ALA A 88 -18.05 13.30 1.45
CA ALA A 88 -16.72 13.71 1.92
C ALA A 88 -16.62 13.80 3.45
#